data_AF-A0A1J5JUE9-F1
#
_entry.id   AF-A0A1J5JUE9-F1
#
_cell.length_a   1.000
_cell.length_b   1.000
_cell.length_c   1.000
_cell.angle_alpha   90.00
_cell.angle_beta   90.00
_cell.angle_gamma   90.00
#
_symmetry.space_group_name_H-M   'P 1'
#
loop_
_entity.id
_entity.type
_entity.pdbx_description
1 polymer ?
#
loop_
_entity_poly.entity_id
_entity_poly.type
_entity_poly.pdbx_seq_one_letter_code
_entity_poly.pdbx_strand_id
1 'polypeptide(L)'
;MTAPMSNPLLAAPGSGDWMQDRLTEARVVLADVAHHQDGLIRIACRVIVRHGETARERENARVLLVVIDARSPLRHRHRSDQDSEASS
;
A
#
# COMPACT_ATOMS: atom_id res chain seq x y z
N MET A 1 -23.45 -17.49 -33.53
CA MET A 1 -22.00 -17.21 -33.63
C MET A 1 -21.69 -15.95 -32.83
N THR A 2 -21.44 -16.09 -31.53
CA THR A 2 -21.04 -14.98 -30.66
C THR A 2 -19.80 -15.43 -29.92
N ALA A 3 -18.65 -14.86 -30.31
CA ALA A 3 -17.38 -15.10 -29.63
C ALA A 3 -17.44 -14.50 -28.21
N PRO A 4 -16.96 -15.19 -27.17
CA PRO A 4 -16.79 -14.55 -25.87
C PRO A 4 -15.63 -13.55 -25.98
N MET A 5 -15.90 -12.29 -25.65
CA MET A 5 -14.88 -11.26 -25.50
C MET A 5 -13.86 -11.74 -24.46
N SER A 6 -12.65 -12.05 -24.91
CA SER A 6 -11.52 -12.24 -24.01
C SER A 6 -11.23 -10.90 -23.36
N ASN A 7 -11.54 -10.78 -22.07
CA ASN A 7 -11.20 -9.62 -21.25
C ASN A 7 -9.71 -9.74 -20.86
N PRO A 8 -8.79 -8.91 -21.39
CA PRO A 8 -7.36 -9.07 -21.18
C PRO A 8 -6.85 -8.43 -19.87
N LEU A 9 -7.74 -8.01 -18.96
CA LEU A 9 -7.37 -7.28 -17.73
C LEU A 9 -7.29 -8.14 -16.46
N LEU A 10 -7.67 -9.42 -16.51
CA LEU A 10 -7.21 -10.38 -15.50
C LEU A 10 -5.97 -11.05 -16.07
N ALA A 11 -4.80 -10.47 -15.80
CA ALA A 11 -3.60 -11.28 -15.74
C ALA A 11 -3.93 -12.50 -14.87
N ALA A 12 -3.98 -13.68 -15.49
CA ALA A 12 -4.12 -14.92 -14.74
C ALA A 12 -3.01 -14.92 -13.67
N PRO A 13 -3.30 -15.25 -12.40
CA PRO A 13 -2.26 -15.33 -11.40
C PRO A 13 -1.23 -16.35 -11.90
N GLY A 14 -0.07 -15.82 -12.29
CA GLY A 14 1.04 -16.60 -12.78
C GLY A 14 1.42 -17.59 -11.69
N SER A 15 1.38 -18.86 -12.04
CA SER A 15 1.95 -19.98 -11.31
C SER A 15 3.30 -19.60 -10.70
N GLY A 16 3.37 -19.45 -9.37
CA GLY A 16 4.63 -19.16 -8.71
C GLY A 16 4.50 -18.84 -7.24
N ASP A 17 4.50 -17.56 -6.90
CA ASP A 17 4.50 -17.15 -5.50
C ASP A 17 3.86 -15.78 -5.34
N TRP A 18 2.54 -15.76 -5.21
CA TRP A 18 1.74 -14.56 -5.00
C TRP A 18 2.29 -13.67 -3.87
N MET A 19 2.98 -14.26 -2.89
CA MET A 19 3.60 -13.54 -1.80
C MET A 19 4.82 -12.74 -2.27
N GLN A 20 5.64 -13.32 -3.15
CA GLN A 20 6.80 -12.63 -3.74
C GLN A 20 6.37 -11.47 -4.62
N ASP A 21 5.28 -11.61 -5.37
CA ASP A 21 4.72 -10.52 -6.16
C ASP A 21 4.28 -9.36 -5.25
N ARG A 22 3.59 -9.67 -4.14
CA ARG A 22 3.16 -8.64 -3.17
C ARG A 22 4.32 -8.01 -2.42
N LEU A 23 5.39 -8.75 -2.14
CA LEU A 23 6.62 -8.18 -1.59
C LEU A 23 7.29 -7.24 -2.58
N THR A 24 7.36 -7.62 -3.85
CA THR A 24 7.93 -6.80 -4.91
C THR A 24 7.14 -5.50 -5.09
N GLU A 25 5.81 -5.59 -5.14
CA GLU A 25 4.94 -4.42 -5.20
C GLU A 25 5.10 -3.51 -3.97
N ALA A 26 5.16 -4.08 -2.76
CA ALA A 26 5.38 -3.32 -1.53
C ALA A 26 6.73 -2.57 -1.56
N ARG A 27 7.78 -3.19 -2.09
CA ARG A 27 9.11 -2.55 -2.25
C ARG A 27 9.07 -1.39 -3.23
N VAL A 28 8.33 -1.53 -4.34
CA VAL A 28 8.13 -0.43 -5.31
C VAL A 28 7.43 0.75 -4.64
N VAL A 29 6.36 0.50 -3.87
CA VAL A 29 5.67 1.56 -3.12
C VAL A 29 6.61 2.25 -2.12
N LEU A 30 7.47 1.48 -1.41
CA LEU A 30 8.42 2.07 -0.48
C LEU A 30 9.58 2.81 -1.16
N ALA A 31 9.90 2.48 -2.40
CA ALA A 31 10.89 3.23 -3.18
C ALA A 31 10.35 4.62 -3.56
N ASP A 32 9.03 4.79 -3.66
CA ASP A 32 8.40 6.04 -4.09
C ASP A 32 7.41 6.65 -3.08
N VAL A 33 7.79 6.64 -1.81
CA VAL A 33 6.95 7.12 -0.69
C VAL A 33 6.49 8.57 -0.80
N ALA A 34 7.16 9.41 -1.60
CA ALA A 34 6.76 10.80 -1.81
C ALA A 34 5.51 10.95 -2.68
N HIS A 35 5.26 10.00 -3.58
CA HIS A 35 4.15 10.04 -4.54
C HIS A 35 2.96 9.17 -4.13
N HIS A 36 3.09 8.37 -3.07
CA HIS A 36 2.04 7.49 -2.57
C HIS A 36 1.32 8.04 -1.34
N GLN A 37 0.05 7.66 -1.19
CA GLN A 37 -0.76 8.02 -0.03
C GLN A 37 -0.31 7.23 1.22
N ASP A 38 -0.35 7.86 2.40
CA ASP A 38 0.03 7.26 3.69
C ASP A 38 -0.65 5.89 3.94
N GLY A 39 -1.89 5.73 3.48
CA GLY A 39 -2.62 4.46 3.57
C GLY A 39 -1.94 3.32 2.80
N LEU A 40 -1.47 3.58 1.57
CA LEU A 40 -0.74 2.60 0.76
C LEU A 40 0.63 2.30 1.35
N ILE A 41 1.33 3.33 1.81
CA ILE A 41 2.63 3.18 2.47
C ILE A 41 2.49 2.32 3.73
N ARG A 42 1.43 2.52 4.52
CA ARG A 42 1.13 1.72 5.71
C ARG A 42 0.90 0.24 5.38
N ILE A 43 0.16 -0.06 4.31
CA ILE A 43 -0.07 -1.44 3.86
C ILE A 43 1.25 -2.07 3.41
N ALA A 44 2.02 -1.39 2.58
CA ALA A 44 3.33 -1.86 2.10
C ALA A 44 4.30 -2.14 3.28
N CYS A 45 4.35 -1.23 4.26
CA CYS A 45 5.15 -1.44 5.48
C CYS A 45 4.72 -2.70 6.23
N ARG A 46 3.42 -2.94 6.41
CA ARG A 46 2.92 -4.15 7.10
C ARG A 46 3.30 -5.44 6.38
N VAL A 47 3.21 -5.44 5.04
CA VAL A 47 3.63 -6.56 4.21
C VAL A 47 5.12 -6.85 4.42
N ILE A 48 5.96 -5.83 4.34
CA ILE A 48 7.41 -5.98 4.52
C ILE A 48 7.76 -6.40 5.96
N VAL A 49 7.12 -5.86 6.99
CA VAL A 49 7.36 -6.28 8.38
C VAL A 49 7.07 -7.76 8.59
N ARG A 50 6.00 -8.28 7.96
CA ARG A 50 5.56 -9.66 8.13
C ARG A 50 6.32 -10.65 7.25
N HIS A 51 6.66 -10.26 6.03
CA HIS A 51 7.13 -11.16 4.98
C HIS A 51 8.50 -10.79 4.39
N GLY A 52 9.08 -9.66 4.79
CA GLY A 52 10.38 -9.19 4.30
C GLY A 52 11.50 -10.19 4.61
N GLU A 53 12.35 -10.42 3.61
CA GLU A 53 13.39 -11.44 3.63
C GLU A 53 14.50 -11.10 4.63
N THR A 54 14.82 -9.80 4.77
CA THR A 54 15.94 -9.37 5.62
C THR A 54 15.45 -8.71 6.91
N ALA A 55 16.21 -8.92 8.00
CA ALA A 55 15.94 -8.24 9.27
C ALA A 55 16.01 -6.71 9.14
N ARG A 56 16.96 -6.20 8.33
CA ARG A 56 17.13 -4.77 8.08
C ARG A 56 15.94 -4.15 7.35
N GLU A 57 15.44 -4.82 6.32
CA GLU A 57 14.25 -4.38 5.59
C GLU A 57 13.03 -4.32 6.51
N ARG A 58 12.82 -5.34 7.33
CA ARG A 58 11.75 -5.38 8.33
C ARG A 58 11.87 -4.24 9.35
N GLU A 59 13.08 -3.94 9.82
CA GLU A 59 13.31 -2.86 10.77
C GLU A 59 13.05 -1.49 10.16
N ASN A 60 13.57 -1.23 8.96
CA ASN A 60 13.31 0.02 8.24
C ASN A 60 11.80 0.25 8.03
N ALA A 61 11.04 -0.80 7.70
CA ALA A 61 9.59 -0.72 7.53
C ALA A 61 8.87 -0.40 8.86
N ARG A 62 9.35 -0.91 10.01
CA ARG A 62 8.79 -0.55 11.33
C ARG A 62 9.05 0.91 11.66
N VAL A 63 10.27 1.40 11.43
CA VAL A 63 10.63 2.81 11.65
C VAL A 63 9.75 3.72 10.80
N LEU A 64 9.58 3.40 9.51
CA LEU A 64 8.70 4.17 8.63
C LEU A 64 7.25 4.14 9.11
N LEU A 65 6.74 2.99 9.58
CA LEU A 65 5.38 2.88 10.11
C LEU A 65 5.14 3.86 11.28
N VAL A 66 6.10 3.98 12.20
CA VAL A 66 6.05 4.94 13.32
C VAL A 66 5.98 6.38 12.81
N VAL A 67 6.79 6.73 11.81
CA VAL A 67 6.80 8.07 11.22
C VAL A 67 5.45 8.37 10.56
N ILE A 68 4.90 7.45 9.76
CA ILE A 68 3.60 7.61 9.10
C ILE A 68 2.46 7.75 10.12
N ASP A 69 2.47 6.91 11.16
CA ASP A 69 1.43 6.93 12.20
C ASP A 69 1.46 8.23 13.00
N ALA A 70 2.63 8.85 13.21
CA ALA A 70 2.74 10.17 13.80
C ALA A 70 2.19 11.31 12.91
N ARG A 71 2.20 11.16 11.58
CA ARG A 71 1.59 12.13 10.64
C ARG A 71 0.07 12.00 10.54
N SER A 72 -0.44 10.77 10.63
CA SER A 72 -1.88 10.44 10.50
C SER A 72 -2.84 11.27 11.39
N PRO A 73 -2.57 11.53 12.69
CA PRO A 73 -3.48 12.32 13.53
C PRO A 73 -3.71 13.74 13.02
N LEU A 74 -2.75 14.33 12.29
CA LEU A 74 -2.90 15.66 11.70
C LEU A 74 -3.88 15.66 10.51
N ARG A 75 -3.97 14.55 9.76
CA ARG A 75 -4.83 14.46 8.56
C ARG A 75 -6.26 14.00 8.88
N HIS A 76 -6.47 13.19 9.92
CA HIS A 76 -7.81 12.80 10.35
C HIS A 76 -8.63 13.98 10.87
N ARG A 77 -8.00 14.93 11.60
CA ARG A 77 -8.66 16.19 11.98
C ARG A 77 -9.08 17.01 10.76
N HIS A 78 -8.19 17.16 9.78
CA HIS A 78 -8.47 17.98 8.60
C HIS A 78 -9.57 17.40 7.68
N ARG A 79 -9.68 16.08 7.57
CA ARG A 79 -10.75 15.43 6.78
C ARG A 79 -12.13 15.62 7.42
N SER A 80 -12.24 15.46 8.75
CA SER A 80 -13.50 15.63 9.47
C SER A 80 -14.03 17.07 9.47
N ASP A 81 -13.14 18.07 9.47
CA ASP A 81 -13.54 19.47 9.36
C ASP A 81 -14.10 19.80 7.97
N GLN A 82 -13.51 19.26 6.89
CA GLN A 82 -14.00 19.51 5.52
C GLN A 82 -15.33 18.82 5.20
N ASP A 83 -15.61 17.64 5.77
CA ASP A 83 -16.89 16.96 5.58
C ASP A 83 -18.05 17.64 6.35
N SER A 84 -17.74 18.55 7.30
CA SER A 84 -18.75 19.30 8.07
C SER A 84 -19.26 20.56 7.35
N GLU A 85 -18.49 21.14 6.43
CA GLU A 85 -18.89 22.33 5.67
C GLU A 85 -19.67 22.02 4.38
N ALA A 86 -19.67 20.77 3.90
CA ALA A 86 -20.39 20.37 2.69
C ALA A 86 -21.86 19.99 2.91
N SER A 87 -22.37 20.11 4.15
CA SER A 87 -23.73 19.71 4.54
C SER A 87 -24.63 20.85 5.04
N SER A 88 -24.28 22.12 4.80
CA SER A 88 -25.15 23.29 5.09
C SER A 88 -25.71 23.94 3.84
#